data_AF-A0A6F8XV70-F1
#
_entry.id   AF-A0A6F8XV70-F1
#
_cell.length_a   1.000
_cell.length_b   1.000
_cell.length_c   1.000
_cell.angle_alpha   90.00
_cell.angle_beta   90.00
_cell.angle_gamma   90.00
#
_symmetry.space_group_name_H-M   'P 1'
#
loop_
_entity.id
_entity.type
_entity.pdbx_description
1 polymer ?
#
loop_
_entity_poly.entity_id
_entity_poly.type
_entity_poly.pdbx_seq_one_letter_code
_entity_poly.pdbx_strand_id
1 'polypeptide(L)'
;MTTAGVESLYPFLYSAPDEPDALLAEVARSTAEKAREIVDLRQALAVEYGDRLVECARRLAAAFAAGGTLYAFGNGGSSTDAEDLSHLLLHPRPETTRCPPSR
;
A
#
# COMPACT_ATOMS: atom_id res chain seq x y z
N MET A 1 -4.57 -21.57 -7.21
CA MET A 1 -5.21 -20.26 -7.46
C MET A 1 -6.20 -20.48 -8.60
N THR A 2 -7.49 -20.60 -8.29
CA THR A 2 -8.52 -20.93 -9.29
C THR A 2 -8.80 -19.70 -10.16
N THR A 3 -8.88 -19.90 -11.47
CA THR A 3 -9.10 -18.87 -12.50
C THR A 3 -10.27 -17.92 -12.17
N ALA A 4 -11.30 -18.44 -11.49
CA ALA A 4 -12.47 -17.71 -11.01
C ALA A 4 -12.15 -16.47 -10.14
N GLY A 5 -11.04 -16.45 -9.40
CA GLY A 5 -10.68 -15.33 -8.53
C GLY A 5 -10.21 -14.10 -9.31
N VAL A 6 -9.52 -14.30 -10.44
CA VAL A 6 -9.02 -13.21 -11.28
C VAL A 6 -10.13 -12.69 -12.21
N GLU A 7 -11.00 -13.58 -12.69
CA GLU A 7 -12.18 -13.24 -13.49
C GLU A 7 -13.14 -12.30 -12.74
N SER A 8 -13.35 -12.50 -11.44
CA SER A 8 -14.14 -11.59 -10.59
C SER A 8 -13.54 -10.19 -10.47
N LEU A 9 -12.22 -10.04 -10.62
CA LEU A 9 -11.54 -8.75 -10.45
C LEU A 9 -11.56 -7.91 -11.73
N TYR A 10 -11.68 -8.56 -12.88
CA TYR A 10 -11.64 -7.95 -14.21
C TYR A 10 -12.63 -8.61 -15.18
N PRO A 11 -13.93 -8.63 -14.89
CA PRO A 11 -14.94 -9.28 -15.73
C PRO A 11 -15.00 -8.71 -17.16
N PHE A 12 -14.54 -7.47 -17.33
CA PHE A 12 -14.40 -6.77 -18.62
C PHE A 12 -13.28 -7.31 -19.53
N LEU A 13 -12.27 -8.02 -18.99
CA LEU A 13 -11.23 -8.67 -19.81
C LEU A 13 -11.76 -9.94 -20.49
N TYR A 14 -12.88 -10.47 -19.99
CA TYR A 14 -13.48 -11.73 -20.43
C TYR A 14 -14.81 -11.52 -21.16
N SER A 15 -15.45 -10.37 -20.97
CA SER A 15 -16.58 -9.90 -21.77
C SER A 15 -16.03 -8.92 -22.80
N ALA A 16 -15.60 -9.41 -23.96
CA ALA A 16 -15.01 -8.55 -25.00
C ALA A 16 -16.00 -7.43 -25.38
N PRO A 17 -15.70 -6.15 -25.08
CA PRO A 17 -16.40 -5.06 -25.71
C PRO A 17 -15.80 -4.93 -27.11
N ASP A 18 -16.62 -4.88 -28.16
CA ASP A 18 -16.14 -4.62 -29.52
C ASP A 18 -15.54 -3.20 -29.68
N GLU A 19 -15.52 -2.38 -28.60
CA GLU A 19 -15.05 -1.00 -28.59
C GLU A 19 -13.92 -0.75 -27.56
N PRO A 20 -12.67 -0.53 -28.01
CA PRO A 20 -11.51 -0.27 -27.14
C PRO A 20 -11.67 0.92 -26.19
N ASP A 21 -12.37 1.97 -26.60
CA ASP A 21 -12.56 3.16 -25.76
C ASP A 21 -13.47 2.88 -24.55
N ALA A 22 -14.49 2.05 -24.73
CA ALA A 22 -15.35 1.60 -23.64
C ALA A 22 -14.58 0.74 -22.62
N LEU A 23 -13.66 -0.11 -23.09
CA LEU A 23 -12.77 -0.90 -22.23
C LEU A 23 -11.83 -0.01 -21.42
N LEU A 24 -11.22 1.00 -22.03
CA LEU A 24 -10.33 1.94 -21.34
C LEU A 24 -11.07 2.78 -20.29
N ALA A 25 -12.29 3.23 -20.60
CA ALA A 25 -13.14 3.93 -19.66
C ALA A 25 -13.46 3.06 -18.43
N GLU A 26 -13.75 1.78 -18.64
CA GLU A 26 -14.05 0.82 -17.58
C GLU A 26 -12.82 0.50 -16.70
N VAL A 27 -11.64 0.34 -17.31
CA VAL A 27 -10.37 0.17 -16.57
C VAL A 27 -10.08 1.41 -15.71
N ALA A 28 -10.27 2.61 -16.25
CA ALA A 28 -10.06 3.85 -15.52
C ALA A 28 -11.02 3.97 -14.33
N ARG A 29 -12.30 3.64 -14.54
CA ARG A 29 -13.32 3.60 -13.48
C ARG A 29 -12.95 2.61 -12.38
N SER A 30 -12.64 1.36 -12.74
CA SER A 30 -12.23 0.32 -11.80
C SER A 30 -10.97 0.69 -11.01
N THR A 31 -10.00 1.33 -11.66
CA THR A 31 -8.77 1.80 -11.02
C THR A 31 -9.06 2.91 -10.01
N ALA A 32 -9.91 3.88 -10.37
CA ALA A 32 -10.29 4.97 -9.48
C ALA A 32 -11.07 4.45 -8.24
N GLU A 33 -11.94 3.47 -8.42
CA GLU A 33 -12.67 2.82 -7.31
C GLU A 33 -11.72 2.10 -6.36
N LYS A 34 -10.84 1.23 -6.88
CA LYS A 34 -9.83 0.54 -6.07
C LYS A 34 -8.90 1.52 -5.35
N ALA A 35 -8.54 2.63 -5.99
CA ALA A 35 -7.73 3.67 -5.35
C ALA A 35 -8.45 4.32 -4.16
N ARG A 36 -9.76 4.57 -4.26
CA ARG A 36 -10.57 5.08 -3.14
C ARG A 36 -10.62 4.07 -2.00
N GLU A 37 -10.88 2.80 -2.30
CA GLU A 37 -10.89 1.74 -1.29
C GLU A 37 -9.56 1.64 -0.53
N ILE A 38 -8.43 1.77 -1.23
CA ILE A 38 -7.09 1.79 -0.61
C ILE A 38 -6.95 2.99 0.34
N VAL A 39 -7.43 4.17 -0.05
CA VAL A 39 -7.38 5.38 0.78
C VAL A 39 -8.24 5.21 2.03
N ASP A 40 -9.46 4.72 1.87
CA ASP A 40 -10.39 4.50 2.99
C ASP A 40 -9.83 3.47 3.98
N LEU A 41 -9.24 2.37 3.47
CA LEU A 41 -8.58 1.37 4.31
C LEU A 41 -7.39 1.97 5.07
N ARG A 42 -6.56 2.77 4.42
CA ARG A 42 -5.42 3.45 5.08
C ARG A 42 -5.88 4.41 6.17
N GLN A 43 -6.98 5.13 5.96
CA GLN A 43 -7.57 5.99 6.97
C GLN A 43 -8.09 5.18 8.17
N ALA A 44 -8.81 4.09 7.92
CA ALA A 44 -9.28 3.20 8.98
C ALA A 44 -8.12 2.60 9.80
N LEU A 45 -7.06 2.14 9.13
CA LEU A 45 -5.86 1.62 9.79
C LEU A 45 -5.14 2.69 10.61
N ALA A 46 -5.09 3.93 10.14
CA ALA A 46 -4.47 5.03 10.88
C ALA A 46 -5.25 5.32 12.18
N VAL A 47 -6.58 5.26 12.14
CA VAL A 47 -7.43 5.41 13.34
C VAL A 47 -7.23 4.25 14.29
N GLU A 48 -7.21 3.01 13.79
CA GLU A 48 -7.16 1.82 14.63
C GLU A 48 -5.76 1.53 15.21
N TYR A 49 -4.70 1.77 14.43
CA TYR A 49 -3.34 1.34 14.76
C TYR A 49 -2.33 2.49 14.89
N GLY A 50 -2.74 3.75 14.68
CA GLY A 50 -1.84 4.91 14.64
C GLY A 50 -0.91 5.01 15.84
N ASP A 51 -1.46 4.94 17.06
CA ASP A 51 -0.66 5.03 18.28
C ASP A 51 0.35 3.88 18.42
N ARG A 52 -0.05 2.67 18.02
CA ARG A 52 0.82 1.48 18.04
C ARG A 52 1.96 1.60 17.03
N LEU A 53 1.71 2.19 15.86
CA LEU A 53 2.73 2.45 14.85
C LEU A 53 3.74 3.50 15.33
N VAL A 54 3.27 4.58 15.98
CA VAL A 54 4.15 5.60 16.57
C VAL A 54 5.04 5.00 17.66
N GLU A 55 4.47 4.17 18.53
CA GLU A 55 5.24 3.51 19.58
C GLU A 55 6.28 2.53 19.00
N CYS A 56 5.90 1.76 17.98
CA CYS A 56 6.84 0.89 17.25
C CYS A 56 8.00 1.71 16.66
N ALA A 57 7.71 2.84 16.01
CA ALA A 57 8.73 3.72 15.43
C ALA A 57 9.69 4.27 16.49
N ARG A 58 9.20 4.67 17.68
CA ARG A 58 10.05 5.11 18.80
C ARG A 58 10.98 4.00 19.28
N ARG A 59 10.48 2.78 19.40
CA ARG A 59 11.29 1.62 19.81
C ARG A 59 12.37 1.28 18.78
N LEU A 60 12.05 1.35 17.49
CA LEU A 60 13.03 1.19 16.41
C LEU A 60 14.11 2.27 16.47
N ALA A 61 13.73 3.54 16.63
CA ALA A 61 14.67 4.65 16.76
C ALA A 61 15.61 4.48 17.96
N ALA A 62 15.08 4.07 19.12
CA ALA A 62 15.89 3.80 20.30
C ALA A 62 16.87 2.63 20.07
N ALA A 63 16.43 1.56 19.42
CA ALA A 63 17.30 0.44 19.07
C ALA A 63 18.43 0.86 18.13
N PHE A 64 18.13 1.63 17.08
CA PHE A 64 19.14 2.15 16.15
C PHE A 64 20.13 3.10 16.85
N ALA A 65 19.67 3.98 17.73
CA ALA A 65 20.53 4.87 18.51
C ALA A 65 21.50 4.08 19.43
N ALA A 66 21.08 2.89 19.88
CA ALA A 66 21.93 1.97 20.64
C ALA A 66 22.83 1.07 19.77
N GLY A 67 22.86 1.27 18.44
CA GLY A 67 23.64 0.47 17.51
C GLY A 67 22.99 -0.86 17.12
N GLY A 68 21.68 -1.01 17.33
CA GLY A 68 20.92 -2.19 16.93
C GLY A 68 20.69 -2.29 15.42
N THR A 69 20.38 -3.50 14.96
CA THR A 69 20.11 -3.83 13.56
C THR A 69 18.68 -4.31 13.39
N LEU A 70 17.96 -3.79 12.39
CA LEU A 70 16.65 -4.31 12.01
C LEU A 70 16.82 -5.50 11.07
N TYR A 71 16.15 -6.60 11.39
CA TYR A 71 15.96 -7.72 10.48
C TYR A 71 14.50 -7.78 10.07
N ALA A 72 14.20 -7.56 8.79
CA ALA A 72 12.86 -7.60 8.24
C ALA A 72 12.66 -8.89 7.44
N PHE A 73 11.52 -9.56 7.65
CA PHE A 73 11.19 -10.83 7.01
C PHE A 73 9.73 -10.84 6.57
N GLY A 74 9.44 -11.54 5.47
CA GLY A 74 8.08 -11.73 4.98
C GLY A 74 8.01 -12.87 3.98
N ASN A 75 6.85 -13.52 3.90
CA ASN A 75 6.57 -14.61 2.96
C ASN A 75 5.62 -14.12 1.86
N GLY A 76 5.84 -14.57 0.62
CA GLY A 76 5.01 -14.19 -0.52
C GLY A 76 5.02 -12.67 -0.73
N GLY A 77 3.86 -12.04 -0.93
CA GLY A 77 3.79 -10.58 -1.10
C GLY A 77 4.41 -9.78 0.05
N SER A 78 4.35 -10.31 1.28
CA SER A 78 4.94 -9.66 2.45
C SER A 78 6.48 -9.58 2.40
N SER A 79 7.16 -10.33 1.52
CA SER A 79 8.60 -10.16 1.31
C SER A 79 8.92 -8.80 0.68
N THR A 80 8.04 -8.32 -0.20
CA THR A 80 8.15 -6.98 -0.80
C THR A 80 7.99 -5.90 0.25
N ASP A 81 7.05 -6.05 1.20
CA ASP A 81 6.91 -5.11 2.32
C ASP A 81 8.17 -5.05 3.20
N ALA A 82 8.79 -6.20 3.47
CA ALA A 82 10.03 -6.29 4.24
C ALA A 82 11.21 -5.61 3.51
N GLU A 83 11.30 -5.79 2.20
CA GLU A 83 12.28 -5.11 1.35
C GLU A 83 12.05 -3.59 1.31
N ASP A 84 10.81 -3.15 1.09
CA ASP A 84 10.44 -1.73 1.04
C ASP A 84 10.74 -1.02 2.36
N LEU A 85 10.42 -1.64 3.50
CA LEU A 85 10.74 -1.09 4.82
C LEU A 85 12.25 -0.95 5.03
N SER A 86 13.01 -1.98 4.64
CA SER A 86 14.47 -1.95 4.73
C SER A 86 15.05 -0.84 3.87
N HIS A 87 14.56 -0.69 2.64
CA HIS A 87 14.98 0.35 1.71
C HIS A 87 14.63 1.75 2.22
N LEU A 88 13.44 1.95 2.79
CA LEU A 88 13.02 3.22 3.38
C LEU A 88 13.94 3.68 4.52
N LEU A 89 14.39 2.76 5.36
CA LEU A 89 15.26 3.07 6.50
C LEU A 89 16.71 3.30 6.10
N LEU A 90 17.19 2.63 5.05
CA LEU A 90 18.51 2.86 4.47
C LEU A 90 18.58 4.15 3.66
N HIS A 91 17.47 4.55 3.05
CA HIS A 91 17.37 5.74 2.19
C HIS A 91 16.23 6.65 2.65
N PRO A 92 16.36 7.30 3.83
CA PRO A 92 15.31 8.17 4.34
C PRO A 92 15.06 9.30 3.35
N ARG A 93 13.79 9.52 2.99
CA ARG A 93 13.43 10.68 2.17
C ARG A 93 13.67 11.94 3.00
N PRO A 94 14.22 13.02 2.41
CA PRO A 94 14.27 14.31 3.08
C PRO A 94 12.85 14.69 3.53
N GLU A 95 12.72 15.35 4.69
CA GLU A 95 11.44 15.67 5.31
C GLU A 95 10.45 16.19 4.26
N THR A 96 9.47 15.35 3.90
CA THR A 96 8.40 15.78 3.01
C THR A 96 7.47 16.65 3.83
N THR A 97 7.32 17.91 3.42
CA THR A 97 6.28 18.81 3.92
C THR A 97 4.98 18.02 3.96
N ARG A 98 4.38 17.88 5.15
CA ARG A 98 3.04 17.28 5.28
C ARG A 98 2.15 17.95 4.23
N CYS A 99 1.39 17.15 3.49
CA CYS A 99 0.28 17.69 2.71
C CYS A 99 -0.59 18.49 3.70
N PRO A 100 -0.85 19.79 3.47
CA PRO A 100 -1.66 20.58 4.37
C PRO A 100 -3.04 19.92 4.50
N PRO A 101 -3.68 19.97 5.69
CA PRO A 101 -4.99 19.37 5.86
C PRO A 101 -5.96 19.98 4.85
N SER A 102 -6.70 19.11 4.15
CA SER A 102 -7.81 19.52 3.29
C SER A 102 -8.81 20.32 4.12
N ARG A 103 -9.05 21.57 3.72
CA ARG A 103 -10.12 22.43 4.26
C ARG A 103 -11.48 21.94 3.81
#